data_AF-A0A3D4MGZ6-F1
#
_entry.id   AF-A0A3D4MGZ6-F1
#
_cell.length_a   1.000
_cell.length_b   1.000
_cell.length_c   1.000
_cell.angle_alpha   90.00
_cell.angle_beta   90.00
_cell.angle_gamma   90.00
#
_symmetry.space_group_name_H-M   'P 1'
#
loop_
_entity.id
_entity.type
_entity.pdbx_description
1 polymer ?
#
loop_
_entity_poly.entity_id
_entity_poly.type
_entity_poly.pdbx_seq_one_letter_code
_entity_poly.pdbx_strand_id
1 'polypeptide(L)'
;MQNACTHIRGFTLVELAISLTIIGLLIGGILKGQEMIVTARVASTVAQVNAYESAVVTFQDKYNAVPGDMANASRYIPGCNANCNPYAPTAGNSIIGTANWLAGWATQTSSPMSLPATTEEEETTLFWLHLLKADMISGVSDGALNGQNPAWGETHPVSKFRGGFVVGTANGGFTLASLSSSKNTQLAEMLQKHLPPSGLPQAPQLAEIIATNIYSSIFTPALAAGNGNGNGNGNGNGNGNGNGGGGFAGPGCPGQGNGPGQGAGCGLGGGNGGNGGGGGGGGNAGGGGGSSSVTGPSGIVIAMLHVPTSDGIEELSTEGLQPMTPGQAAKIDRKIDDGYPASGSVYAYGLMNSCFTSSTVLQYNESVTSYDCGLVFRIQK
;
A
#
# COMPACT_ATOMS: atom_id res chain seq x y z
N MET A 1 22.36 59.16 55.08
CA MET A 1 22.12 58.26 53.94
C MET A 1 20.62 58.02 53.86
N GLN A 2 19.91 58.74 53.01
CA GLN A 2 18.47 58.55 52.79
C GLN A 2 18.30 57.51 51.68
N ASN A 3 17.95 56.28 52.06
CA ASN A 3 17.59 55.24 51.11
C ASN A 3 16.20 55.55 50.54
N ALA A 4 16.16 56.00 49.29
CA ALA A 4 14.92 56.12 48.53
C ALA A 4 14.38 54.70 48.25
N CYS A 5 13.31 54.32 48.94
CA CYS A 5 12.60 53.08 48.68
C CYS A 5 11.73 53.28 47.43
N THR A 6 12.08 52.62 46.33
CA THR A 6 11.29 52.62 45.09
C THR A 6 10.06 51.73 45.28
N HIS A 7 8.89 52.34 45.34
CA HIS A 7 7.61 51.64 45.42
C HIS A 7 7.33 50.92 44.10
N ILE A 8 7.55 49.60 44.06
CA ILE A 8 7.16 48.74 42.94
C ILE A 8 5.62 48.69 42.93
N ARG A 9 4.99 49.25 41.90
CA ARG A 9 3.54 49.09 41.70
C ARG A 9 3.27 47.63 41.35
N GLY A 10 2.63 46.89 42.26
CA GLY A 10 2.20 45.52 42.00
C GLY A 10 1.09 45.49 40.94
N PHE A 11 1.11 44.46 40.09
CA PHE A 11 0.06 44.24 39.09
C PHE A 11 -1.29 44.01 39.79
N THR A 12 -2.35 44.61 39.25
CA THR A 12 -3.70 44.43 39.80
C THR A 12 -4.22 43.03 39.44
N LEU A 13 -5.02 42.42 40.33
CA LEU A 13 -5.69 41.14 40.04
C LEU A 13 -6.55 41.23 38.77
N VAL A 14 -7.13 42.40 38.51
CA VAL A 14 -7.98 42.65 37.33
C VAL A 14 -7.16 42.68 36.03
N GLU A 15 -5.96 43.29 36.03
CA GLU A 15 -5.06 43.27 34.87
C GLU A 15 -4.65 41.85 34.49
N LEU A 16 -4.32 41.02 35.48
CA LEU A 16 -3.96 39.63 35.22
C LEU A 16 -5.16 38.79 34.79
N ALA A 17 -6.35 39.04 35.33
CA ALA A 17 -7.57 38.32 34.95
C ALA A 17 -7.98 38.57 33.50
N ILE A 18 -7.95 39.82 33.04
CA ILE A 18 -8.28 40.17 31.65
C ILE A 18 -7.21 39.58 30.71
N SER A 19 -5.94 39.66 31.09
CA SER A 19 -4.83 39.13 30.28
C SER A 19 -4.96 37.61 30.06
N LEU A 20 -5.21 36.84 31.12
CA LEU A 20 -5.40 35.38 31.01
C LEU A 20 -6.64 35.01 30.20
N THR A 21 -7.71 35.81 30.30
CA THR A 21 -8.92 35.60 29.48
C THR A 21 -8.62 35.80 28.00
N ILE A 22 -7.91 36.88 27.65
CA ILE A 22 -7.52 37.15 26.25
C ILE A 22 -6.62 36.04 25.73
N ILE A 23 -5.61 35.62 26.50
CA ILE A 23 -4.71 34.52 26.11
C ILE A 23 -5.49 33.21 25.94
N GLY A 24 -6.43 32.90 26.83
CA GLY A 24 -7.27 31.71 26.73
C GLY A 24 -8.15 31.69 25.47
N LEU A 25 -8.75 32.83 25.12
CA LEU A 25 -9.56 32.97 23.91
C LEU A 25 -8.70 32.87 22.64
N LEU A 26 -7.51 33.46 22.64
CA LEU A 26 -6.58 33.38 21.51
C LEU A 26 -6.07 31.95 21.29
N ILE A 27 -5.71 31.23 22.35
CA ILE A 27 -5.27 29.82 22.25
C ILE A 27 -6.42 28.94 21.74
N GLY A 28 -7.63 29.10 22.30
CA GLY A 28 -8.81 28.39 21.83
C GLY A 28 -9.11 28.65 20.35
N GLY A 29 -8.98 29.91 19.91
CA GLY A 29 -9.15 30.30 18.51
C GLY A 29 -8.13 29.66 17.57
N ILE A 30 -6.84 29.65 17.94
CA ILE A 30 -5.77 29.10 17.10
C ILE A 30 -5.92 27.58 16.95
N LEU A 31 -6.21 26.86 18.04
CA LEU A 31 -6.40 25.40 18.00
C LEU A 31 -7.54 25.01 17.06
N LYS A 32 -8.66 25.74 17.10
CA LYS A 32 -9.77 25.49 16.17
C LYS A 32 -9.43 25.91 14.74
N GLY A 33 -8.69 27.01 14.57
CA GLY A 33 -8.23 27.49 13.27
C GLY A 33 -7.33 26.48 12.55
N GLN A 34 -6.43 25.82 13.26
CA GLN A 34 -5.57 24.78 12.69
C GLN A 34 -6.37 23.58 12.18
N GLU A 35 -7.38 23.12 12.92
CA GLU A 35 -8.26 22.03 12.49
C GLU A 35 -9.07 22.41 11.23
N MET A 36 -9.55 23.64 11.15
CA MET A 36 -10.26 24.15 9.98
C MET A 36 -9.39 24.13 8.72
N ILE A 37 -8.12 24.54 8.82
CA ILE A 37 -7.18 24.51 7.69
C ILE A 37 -6.97 23.08 7.19
N VAL A 38 -6.76 22.11 8.10
CA VAL A 38 -6.60 20.70 7.72
C VAL A 38 -7.86 20.19 7.03
N THR A 39 -9.04 20.51 7.54
CA THR A 39 -10.33 20.09 6.96
C THR A 39 -10.54 20.69 5.57
N ALA A 40 -10.15 21.95 5.36
CA ALA A 40 -10.20 22.59 4.05
C ALA A 40 -9.25 21.93 3.05
N ARG A 41 -8.03 21.55 3.47
CA ARG A 41 -7.09 20.80 2.63
C ARG A 41 -7.63 19.41 2.27
N VAL A 42 -8.19 18.69 3.24
CA VAL A 42 -8.86 17.38 3.00
C VAL A 42 -9.96 17.52 1.96
N ALA A 43 -10.88 18.49 2.13
CA ALA A 43 -11.96 18.71 1.17
C ALA A 43 -11.44 19.07 -0.23
N SER A 44 -10.37 19.87 -0.31
CA SER A 44 -9.78 20.22 -1.60
C SER A 44 -9.06 19.05 -2.28
N THR A 45 -8.43 18.14 -1.53
CA THR A 45 -7.82 16.92 -2.09
C THR A 45 -8.89 15.96 -2.59
N VAL A 46 -9.97 15.76 -1.85
CA VAL A 46 -11.12 14.95 -2.31
C VAL A 46 -11.68 15.51 -3.62
N ALA A 47 -11.85 16.83 -3.71
CA ALA A 47 -12.28 17.47 -4.95
C ALA A 47 -11.29 17.27 -6.11
N GLN A 48 -9.97 17.26 -5.86
CA GLN A 48 -8.96 16.96 -6.89
C GLN A 48 -9.08 15.53 -7.40
N VAL A 49 -9.20 14.55 -6.50
CA VAL A 49 -9.33 13.13 -6.88
C VAL A 49 -10.60 12.89 -7.69
N ASN A 50 -11.74 13.43 -7.25
CA ASN A 50 -13.01 13.32 -7.98
C ASN A 50 -12.94 13.98 -9.37
N ALA A 51 -12.20 15.09 -9.50
CA ALA A 51 -11.99 15.74 -10.79
C ALA A 51 -11.17 14.85 -11.74
N TYR A 52 -10.12 14.19 -11.25
CA TYR A 52 -9.34 13.25 -12.07
C TYR A 52 -10.15 12.01 -12.47
N GLU A 53 -10.94 11.45 -11.56
CA GLU A 53 -11.84 10.33 -11.88
C GLU A 53 -12.85 10.72 -12.99
N SER A 54 -13.51 11.87 -12.84
CA SER A 54 -14.44 12.38 -13.86
C SER A 54 -13.73 12.66 -15.20
N ALA A 55 -12.50 13.18 -15.17
CA ALA A 55 -11.70 13.41 -16.37
C ALA A 55 -11.36 12.10 -17.10
N VAL A 56 -10.99 11.06 -16.37
CA VAL A 56 -10.69 9.74 -16.95
C VAL A 56 -11.93 9.12 -17.60
N VAL A 57 -13.08 9.16 -16.93
CA VAL A 57 -14.34 8.65 -17.49
C VAL A 57 -14.73 9.45 -18.75
N THR A 58 -14.67 10.78 -18.69
CA THR A 58 -14.97 11.65 -19.85
C THR A 58 -14.00 11.39 -21.01
N PHE A 59 -12.73 11.13 -20.73
CA PHE A 59 -11.76 10.75 -21.74
C PHE A 59 -12.12 9.43 -22.42
N GLN A 60 -12.46 8.42 -21.62
CA GLN A 60 -12.89 7.11 -22.12
C GLN A 60 -14.15 7.23 -22.98
N ASP A 61 -15.16 8.00 -22.54
CA ASP A 61 -16.39 8.21 -23.31
C ASP A 61 -16.13 8.93 -24.64
N LYS A 62 -15.21 9.91 -24.65
CA LYS A 62 -14.90 10.72 -25.84
C LYS A 62 -14.05 9.97 -26.87
N TYR A 63 -13.06 9.20 -26.41
CA TYR A 63 -12.04 8.61 -27.26
C TYR A 63 -12.07 7.08 -27.34
N ASN A 64 -12.93 6.43 -26.55
CA ASN A 64 -13.03 4.97 -26.42
C ASN A 64 -11.67 4.30 -26.14
N ALA A 65 -10.84 4.97 -25.34
CA ALA A 65 -9.49 4.57 -24.96
C ALA A 65 -9.15 5.13 -23.57
N VAL A 66 -8.21 4.49 -22.87
CA VAL A 66 -7.72 5.01 -21.58
C VAL A 66 -6.67 6.10 -21.84
N PRO A 67 -6.69 7.23 -21.11
CA PRO A 67 -5.62 8.24 -21.20
C PRO A 67 -4.26 7.62 -20.87
N GLY A 68 -3.19 8.03 -21.53
CA GLY A 68 -1.86 7.41 -21.43
C GLY A 68 -1.64 6.20 -22.33
N ASP A 69 -2.69 5.46 -22.71
CA ASP A 69 -2.60 4.20 -23.49
C ASP A 69 -3.26 4.30 -24.88
N MET A 70 -3.70 5.49 -25.29
CA MET A 70 -4.32 5.69 -26.60
C MET A 70 -3.31 5.63 -27.76
N ALA A 71 -3.27 4.51 -28.49
CA ALA A 71 -2.31 4.25 -29.58
C ALA A 71 -2.18 5.34 -30.67
N ASN A 72 -3.27 6.06 -30.97
CA ASN A 72 -3.32 7.09 -32.01
C ASN A 72 -3.60 8.49 -31.45
N ALA A 73 -3.14 8.79 -30.24
CA ALA A 73 -3.36 10.07 -29.57
C ALA A 73 -3.04 11.29 -30.45
N SER A 74 -1.90 11.25 -31.17
CA SER A 74 -1.46 12.28 -32.12
C SER A 74 -2.45 12.66 -33.21
N ARG A 75 -3.38 11.77 -33.58
CA ARG A 75 -4.37 12.00 -34.64
C ARG A 75 -5.68 12.57 -34.11
N TYR A 76 -6.05 12.22 -32.87
CA TYR A 76 -7.38 12.50 -32.34
C TYR A 76 -7.39 13.58 -31.26
N ILE A 77 -6.28 13.77 -30.54
CA ILE A 77 -6.17 14.78 -29.49
C ILE A 77 -5.58 16.07 -30.09
N PRO A 78 -6.28 17.21 -30.01
CA PRO A 78 -5.74 18.49 -30.48
C PRO A 78 -4.44 18.87 -29.77
N GLY A 79 -3.47 19.41 -30.51
CA GLY A 79 -2.19 19.86 -29.94
C GLY A 79 -1.22 18.73 -29.55
N CYS A 80 -1.57 17.48 -29.86
CA CYS A 80 -0.64 16.36 -29.77
C CYS A 80 0.10 16.12 -31.10
N ASN A 81 1.35 15.67 -31.01
CA ASN A 81 2.15 15.19 -32.13
C ASN A 81 2.53 13.72 -31.87
N ALA A 82 3.41 13.13 -32.70
CA ALA A 82 3.82 11.73 -32.58
C ALA A 82 4.39 11.37 -31.19
N ASN A 83 4.92 12.34 -30.43
CA ASN A 83 5.44 12.12 -29.08
C ASN A 83 4.34 11.89 -28.04
N CYS A 84 3.08 12.20 -28.35
CA CYS A 84 1.95 11.82 -27.49
C CYS A 84 1.55 10.36 -27.66
N ASN A 85 2.04 9.64 -28.67
CA ASN A 85 1.64 8.24 -28.81
C ASN A 85 2.38 7.38 -27.77
N PRO A 86 1.70 6.43 -27.12
CA PRO A 86 2.32 5.50 -26.19
C PRO A 86 3.24 4.51 -26.87
N TYR A 87 3.93 3.71 -26.06
CA TYR A 87 4.83 2.66 -26.55
C TYR A 87 4.06 1.66 -27.42
N ALA A 88 4.40 1.63 -28.71
CA ALA A 88 3.60 0.97 -29.73
C ALA A 88 3.26 -0.52 -29.46
N PRO A 89 4.15 -1.34 -28.85
CA PRO A 89 3.83 -2.73 -28.53
C PRO A 89 2.75 -2.94 -27.46
N THR A 90 2.59 -2.00 -26.54
CA THR A 90 1.59 -2.08 -25.44
C THR A 90 0.39 -1.17 -25.65
N ALA A 91 0.49 -0.22 -26.58
CA ALA A 91 -0.55 0.74 -26.90
C ALA A 91 -1.94 0.12 -27.14
N GLY A 92 -2.94 0.60 -26.41
CA GLY A 92 -4.34 0.21 -26.47
C GLY A 92 -4.70 -1.02 -25.64
N ASN A 93 -3.85 -1.45 -24.70
CA ASN A 93 -4.09 -2.62 -23.85
C ASN A 93 -4.95 -2.32 -22.59
N SER A 94 -5.39 -1.07 -22.40
CA SER A 94 -6.12 -0.56 -21.24
C SER A 94 -5.36 -0.63 -19.91
N ILE A 95 -4.03 -0.71 -19.96
CA ILE A 95 -3.11 -0.69 -18.83
C ILE A 95 -2.28 0.58 -18.95
N ILE A 96 -2.11 1.27 -17.82
CA ILE A 96 -1.23 2.44 -17.73
C ILE A 96 0.07 2.02 -17.07
N GLY A 97 1.15 2.00 -17.84
CA GLY A 97 2.44 1.52 -17.38
C GLY A 97 2.50 0.00 -17.37
N THR A 98 3.22 -0.55 -16.40
CA THR A 98 3.25 -2.00 -16.20
C THR A 98 1.98 -2.49 -15.51
N ALA A 99 1.51 -3.70 -15.83
CA ALA A 99 0.30 -4.29 -15.23
C ALA A 99 0.39 -4.45 -13.69
N ASN A 100 1.61 -4.51 -13.16
CA ASN A 100 1.90 -4.69 -11.74
C ASN A 100 2.50 -3.42 -11.12
N TRP A 101 2.29 -2.25 -11.72
CA TRP A 101 2.93 -1.01 -11.32
C TRP A 101 2.82 -0.75 -9.83
N LEU A 102 1.63 -0.89 -9.24
CA LEU A 102 1.43 -0.64 -7.81
C LEU A 102 2.10 -1.70 -6.90
N ALA A 103 2.21 -2.95 -7.35
CA ALA A 103 2.83 -4.02 -6.57
C ALA A 103 4.36 -3.92 -6.56
N GLY A 104 4.95 -3.52 -7.70
CA GLY A 104 6.39 -3.31 -7.85
C GLY A 104 6.86 -1.89 -7.55
N TRP A 105 5.93 -0.94 -7.46
CA TRP A 105 6.18 0.49 -7.23
C TRP A 105 7.25 1.11 -8.13
N ALA A 106 7.04 1.02 -9.46
CA ALA A 106 8.00 1.58 -10.41
C ALA A 106 7.98 3.11 -10.38
N THR A 107 9.14 3.74 -10.26
CA THR A 107 9.26 5.20 -10.16
C THR A 107 8.96 5.88 -11.49
N GLN A 108 8.08 6.89 -11.48
CA GLN A 108 7.62 7.59 -12.69
C GLN A 108 8.18 9.01 -12.83
N THR A 109 8.87 9.50 -11.81
CA THR A 109 9.23 10.91 -11.67
C THR A 109 10.75 11.14 -11.58
N SER A 110 11.57 10.09 -11.75
CA SER A 110 13.02 10.13 -11.59
C SER A 110 13.79 10.48 -12.87
N SER A 111 13.15 10.44 -14.04
CA SER A 111 13.78 10.76 -15.32
C SER A 111 12.75 11.27 -16.33
N PRO A 112 13.15 12.16 -17.27
CA PRO A 112 12.26 12.61 -18.31
C PRO A 112 11.82 11.43 -19.18
N MET A 113 10.60 11.51 -19.69
CA MET A 113 10.10 10.59 -20.71
C MET A 113 10.97 10.69 -21.98
N SER A 114 11.26 9.55 -22.59
CA SER A 114 11.84 9.46 -23.93
C SER A 114 10.78 9.86 -24.97
N LEU A 115 11.18 10.69 -25.93
CA LEU A 115 10.27 11.18 -26.98
C LEU A 115 10.71 10.64 -28.34
N PRO A 116 9.87 9.87 -29.06
CA PRO A 116 8.59 9.28 -28.62
C PRO A 116 8.80 8.18 -27.55
N ALA A 117 7.72 7.77 -26.90
CA ALA A 117 7.78 6.76 -25.85
C ALA A 117 8.41 5.44 -26.34
N THR A 118 9.39 4.93 -25.61
CA THR A 118 10.18 3.73 -25.91
C THR A 118 9.92 2.59 -24.92
N THR A 119 9.24 2.84 -23.80
CA THR A 119 8.87 1.81 -22.82
C THR A 119 7.44 2.00 -22.33
N GLU A 120 6.84 0.93 -21.78
CA GLU A 120 5.46 0.96 -21.27
C GLU A 120 5.32 1.90 -20.06
N GLU A 121 6.34 2.06 -19.22
CA GLU A 121 6.30 2.92 -18.02
C GLU A 121 6.02 4.40 -18.34
N GLU A 122 6.38 4.86 -19.54
CA GLU A 122 6.20 6.24 -19.97
C GLU A 122 4.72 6.60 -20.20
N GLU A 123 3.84 5.60 -20.39
CA GLU A 123 2.39 5.77 -20.47
C GLU A 123 1.82 6.51 -19.23
N THR A 124 2.47 6.36 -18.08
CA THR A 124 2.08 6.97 -16.81
C THR A 124 2.24 8.50 -16.81
N THR A 125 3.26 9.02 -17.50
CA THR A 125 3.42 10.46 -17.72
C THR A 125 2.55 10.92 -18.89
N LEU A 126 2.38 10.09 -19.92
CA LEU A 126 1.45 10.38 -21.03
C LEU A 126 0.00 10.49 -20.55
N PHE A 127 -0.38 9.78 -19.49
CA PHE A 127 -1.71 9.86 -18.89
C PHE A 127 -2.09 11.31 -18.55
N TRP A 128 -1.22 12.00 -17.81
CA TRP A 128 -1.47 13.40 -17.42
C TRP A 128 -1.47 14.33 -18.63
N LEU A 129 -0.56 14.08 -19.58
CA LEU A 129 -0.50 14.84 -20.83
C LEU A 129 -1.78 14.67 -21.68
N HIS A 130 -2.31 13.47 -21.81
CA HIS A 130 -3.53 13.20 -22.58
C HIS A 130 -4.72 13.92 -21.98
N LEU A 131 -4.87 13.88 -20.65
CA LEU A 131 -5.93 14.60 -19.95
C LEU A 131 -5.78 16.13 -20.09
N LEU A 132 -4.55 16.64 -20.05
CA LEU A 132 -4.26 18.07 -20.27
C LEU A 132 -4.62 18.50 -21.70
N LYS A 133 -4.14 17.78 -22.70
CA LYS A 133 -4.38 18.09 -24.13
C LYS A 133 -5.83 17.91 -24.55
N ALA A 134 -6.57 17.06 -23.83
CA ALA A 134 -8.01 16.90 -24.02
C ALA A 134 -8.84 17.99 -23.30
N ASP A 135 -8.20 18.94 -22.60
CA ASP A 135 -8.83 20.01 -21.81
C ASP A 135 -9.71 19.49 -20.66
N MET A 136 -9.32 18.35 -20.06
CA MET A 136 -10.08 17.71 -18.98
C MET A 136 -9.50 17.98 -17.60
N ILE A 137 -8.21 18.35 -17.52
CA ILE A 137 -7.54 18.73 -16.28
C ILE A 137 -6.71 20.01 -16.49
N SER A 138 -6.36 20.66 -15.39
CA SER A 138 -5.44 21.80 -15.37
C SER A 138 -4.40 21.63 -14.25
N GLY A 139 -3.34 22.45 -14.27
CA GLY A 139 -2.26 22.38 -13.27
C GLY A 139 -1.11 21.44 -13.65
N VAL A 140 -1.02 21.11 -14.93
CA VAL A 140 0.09 20.41 -15.60
C VAL A 140 0.36 21.19 -16.89
N SER A 141 1.60 21.17 -17.38
CA SER A 141 2.03 21.83 -18.61
C SER A 141 2.45 20.82 -19.68
N ASP A 142 2.79 21.32 -20.87
CA ASP A 142 3.37 20.49 -21.93
C ASP A 142 4.85 20.15 -21.69
N GLY A 143 5.36 20.35 -20.47
CA GLY A 143 6.76 20.06 -20.11
C GLY A 143 7.21 18.64 -20.46
N ALA A 144 6.31 17.67 -20.34
CA ALA A 144 6.57 16.27 -20.69
C ALA A 144 6.95 16.11 -22.18
N LEU A 145 6.33 16.88 -23.08
CA LEU A 145 6.61 16.86 -24.53
C LEU A 145 7.90 17.57 -24.93
N ASN A 146 8.51 18.32 -24.01
CA ASN A 146 9.74 19.08 -24.24
C ASN A 146 10.96 18.42 -23.57
N GLY A 147 10.83 17.17 -23.12
CA GLY A 147 11.89 16.43 -22.43
C GLY A 147 12.28 17.05 -21.08
N GLN A 148 11.37 17.79 -20.44
CA GLN A 148 11.62 18.32 -19.10
C GLN A 148 11.66 17.18 -18.08
N ASN A 149 12.51 17.34 -17.07
CA ASN A 149 12.52 16.44 -15.92
C ASN A 149 11.14 16.44 -15.25
N PRO A 150 10.70 15.30 -14.69
CA PRO A 150 9.42 15.26 -14.03
C PRO A 150 9.38 16.21 -12.84
N ALA A 151 8.33 17.02 -12.78
CA ALA A 151 8.14 18.01 -11.74
C ALA A 151 6.65 18.20 -11.43
N TRP A 152 6.36 18.46 -10.16
CA TRP A 152 5.01 18.80 -9.70
C TRP A 152 4.59 20.14 -10.29
N GLY A 153 3.39 20.19 -10.86
CA GLY A 153 2.83 21.36 -11.54
C GLY A 153 3.22 21.47 -13.02
N GLU A 154 4.17 20.66 -13.47
CA GLU A 154 4.66 20.67 -14.84
C GLU A 154 4.32 19.37 -15.57
N THR A 155 4.85 18.22 -15.14
CA THR A 155 4.51 16.93 -15.79
C THR A 155 3.47 16.14 -15.00
N HIS A 156 3.38 16.39 -13.69
CA HIS A 156 2.45 15.73 -12.79
C HIS A 156 1.69 16.75 -11.95
N PRO A 157 0.41 16.52 -11.61
CA PRO A 157 -0.34 17.48 -10.82
C PRO A 157 0.16 17.62 -9.37
N VAL A 158 0.09 18.83 -8.83
CA VAL A 158 0.42 19.12 -7.42
C VAL A 158 -0.72 18.76 -6.48
N SER A 159 -0.38 18.16 -5.34
CA SER A 159 -1.30 17.92 -4.23
C SER A 159 -1.52 19.17 -3.40
N LYS A 160 -2.69 19.31 -2.76
CA LYS A 160 -2.92 20.35 -1.74
C LYS A 160 -2.19 20.10 -0.43
N PHE A 161 -1.64 18.90 -0.26
CA PHE A 161 -0.69 18.56 0.78
C PHE A 161 0.74 18.70 0.25
N ARG A 162 1.65 17.79 0.62
CA ARG A 162 3.02 17.76 0.10
C ARG A 162 3.05 16.91 -1.17
N GLY A 163 3.88 17.34 -2.12
CA GLY A 163 4.16 16.65 -3.39
C GLY A 163 3.00 16.66 -4.38
N GLY A 164 2.69 15.52 -4.99
CA GLY A 164 1.74 15.44 -6.11
C GLY A 164 1.16 14.06 -6.36
N PHE A 165 0.58 13.89 -7.54
CA PHE A 165 -0.13 12.68 -7.94
C PHE A 165 0.60 11.95 -9.05
N VAL A 166 0.66 10.63 -8.94
CA VAL A 166 1.13 9.70 -9.97
C VAL A 166 0.05 8.66 -10.25
N VAL A 167 0.17 7.93 -11.35
CA VAL A 167 -0.90 7.06 -11.84
C VAL A 167 -0.33 5.77 -12.39
N GLY A 168 -1.00 4.65 -12.18
CA GLY A 168 -0.62 3.42 -12.84
C GLY A 168 -1.68 2.34 -12.67
N THR A 169 -1.30 1.11 -13.00
CA THR A 169 -2.20 -0.03 -12.90
C THR A 169 -1.88 -0.89 -11.68
N ALA A 170 -2.93 -1.34 -11.00
CA ALA A 170 -2.86 -2.28 -9.91
C ALA A 170 -3.51 -3.61 -10.32
N ASN A 171 -2.92 -4.72 -9.88
CA ASN A 171 -3.33 -6.08 -10.21
C ASN A 171 -4.00 -6.82 -9.02
N GLY A 172 -4.30 -6.12 -7.92
CA GLY A 172 -4.78 -6.72 -6.67
C GLY A 172 -3.68 -7.32 -5.79
N GLY A 173 -2.43 -7.37 -6.26
CA GLY A 173 -1.27 -7.87 -5.53
C GLY A 173 -0.63 -6.86 -4.58
N PHE A 174 -1.21 -5.67 -4.43
CA PHE A 174 -0.76 -4.69 -3.46
C PHE A 174 -1.00 -5.21 -2.05
N THR A 175 0.10 -5.46 -1.34
CA THR A 175 0.05 -5.76 0.09
C THR A 175 0.61 -4.55 0.81
N LEU A 176 0.06 -4.16 1.96
CA LEU A 176 0.67 -3.08 2.76
C LEU A 176 2.14 -3.39 3.13
N ALA A 177 2.54 -4.66 3.10
CA ALA A 177 3.91 -5.13 3.23
C ALA A 177 4.79 -4.94 1.97
N SER A 178 4.22 -4.84 0.76
CA SER A 178 5.01 -4.62 -0.48
C SER A 178 5.58 -3.20 -0.60
N LEU A 179 5.19 -2.30 0.31
CA LEU A 179 5.76 -0.97 0.47
C LEU A 179 6.78 -0.87 1.61
N SER A 180 6.86 -1.90 2.45
CA SER A 180 7.95 -2.04 3.42
C SER A 180 9.12 -2.83 2.83
N SER A 181 9.41 -2.68 1.53
CA SER A 181 10.61 -3.26 0.92
C SER A 181 11.84 -2.65 1.59
N SER A 182 12.23 -3.27 2.70
CA SER A 182 13.54 -3.16 3.30
C SER A 182 14.54 -3.51 2.21
N LYS A 183 15.64 -2.76 2.12
CA LYS A 183 16.75 -2.87 1.15
C LYS A 183 17.48 -4.24 1.10
N ASN A 184 16.84 -5.36 1.47
CA ASN A 184 17.48 -6.67 1.48
C ASN A 184 17.87 -7.14 0.07
N THR A 185 17.34 -6.55 -1.00
CA THR A 185 17.75 -6.84 -2.38
C THR A 185 18.81 -5.88 -2.92
N GLN A 186 18.81 -4.60 -2.55
CA GLN A 186 19.83 -3.65 -3.04
C GLN A 186 21.20 -3.83 -2.37
N LEU A 187 21.26 -4.18 -1.07
CA LEU A 187 22.54 -4.52 -0.45
C LEU A 187 23.11 -5.83 -1.01
N ALA A 188 22.24 -6.79 -1.33
CA ALA A 188 22.63 -8.04 -2.00
C ALA A 188 23.16 -7.78 -3.42
N GLU A 189 22.52 -6.91 -4.22
CA GLU A 189 23.01 -6.51 -5.55
C GLU A 189 24.29 -5.67 -5.49
N MET A 190 24.39 -4.76 -4.52
CA MET A 190 25.60 -3.95 -4.29
C MET A 190 26.78 -4.83 -3.84
N LEU A 191 26.55 -5.83 -2.98
CA LEU A 191 27.56 -6.81 -2.59
C LEU A 191 27.93 -7.72 -3.76
N GLN A 192 26.96 -8.17 -4.58
CA GLN A 192 27.23 -9.00 -5.75
C GLN A 192 28.09 -8.26 -6.80
N LYS A 193 27.92 -6.94 -6.92
CA LYS A 193 28.69 -6.07 -7.82
C LYS A 193 30.09 -5.73 -7.28
N HIS A 194 30.31 -5.82 -5.96
CA HIS A 194 31.58 -5.48 -5.31
C HIS A 194 32.39 -6.71 -4.83
N LEU A 195 31.83 -7.92 -4.90
CA LEU A 195 32.55 -9.17 -4.63
C LEU A 195 33.13 -9.75 -5.94
N PRO A 196 34.44 -10.06 -6.01
CA PRO A 196 35.05 -10.59 -7.22
C PRO A 196 34.49 -11.99 -7.57
N PRO A 197 34.33 -12.31 -8.87
CA PRO A 197 33.77 -13.59 -9.29
C PRO A 197 34.86 -14.66 -9.28
N SER A 198 35.14 -15.25 -8.12
CA SER A 198 35.90 -16.50 -8.09
C SER A 198 35.71 -17.27 -6.78
N GLY A 199 34.87 -18.29 -6.87
CA GLY A 199 35.01 -19.53 -6.10
C GLY A 199 34.37 -19.54 -4.73
N LEU A 200 33.10 -19.93 -4.65
CA LEU A 200 32.51 -20.70 -3.55
C LEU A 200 31.10 -21.17 -3.98
N PRO A 201 30.87 -22.47 -4.27
CA PRO A 201 29.55 -22.97 -4.62
C PRO A 201 28.74 -23.18 -3.33
N GLN A 202 28.14 -22.12 -2.77
CA GLN A 202 27.04 -22.14 -1.77
C GLN A 202 26.67 -20.75 -1.21
N ALA A 203 26.66 -19.70 -2.03
CA ALA A 203 26.41 -18.33 -1.55
C ALA A 203 24.95 -17.89 -1.26
N PRO A 204 23.85 -18.61 -1.54
CA PRO A 204 22.53 -18.11 -1.15
C PRO A 204 22.20 -18.33 0.34
N GLN A 205 22.81 -19.30 1.03
CA GLN A 205 22.43 -19.59 2.43
C GLN A 205 23.24 -18.80 3.48
N LEU A 206 24.47 -18.37 3.18
CA LEU A 206 25.25 -17.58 4.14
C LEU A 206 24.83 -16.10 4.21
N ALA A 207 24.35 -15.52 3.10
CA ALA A 207 23.90 -14.13 3.07
C ALA A 207 22.62 -13.93 3.91
N GLU A 208 21.70 -14.90 3.86
CA GLU A 208 20.48 -14.93 4.67
C GLU A 208 20.79 -15.06 6.17
N ILE A 209 21.80 -15.87 6.53
CA ILE A 209 22.25 -16.05 7.92
C ILE A 209 22.95 -14.78 8.46
N ILE A 210 23.75 -14.07 7.66
CA ILE A 210 24.42 -12.83 8.10
C ILE A 210 23.42 -11.68 8.25
N ALA A 211 22.46 -11.54 7.32
CA ALA A 211 21.41 -10.52 7.40
C ALA A 211 20.52 -10.70 8.64
N THR A 212 20.23 -11.95 9.02
CA THR A 212 19.42 -12.26 10.21
C THR A 212 20.17 -11.97 11.53
N ASN A 213 21.49 -12.23 11.58
CA ASN A 213 22.31 -12.05 12.79
C ASN A 213 22.69 -10.57 13.07
N ILE A 214 22.73 -9.71 12.05
CA ILE A 214 22.97 -8.26 12.22
C ILE A 214 21.69 -7.56 12.74
N TYR A 215 20.51 -8.00 12.30
CA TYR A 215 19.24 -7.42 12.76
C TYR A 215 18.98 -7.69 14.26
N SER A 216 19.31 -8.89 14.74
CA SER A 216 19.13 -9.26 16.15
C SER A 216 20.14 -8.60 17.11
N SER A 217 21.26 -8.09 16.61
CA SER A 217 22.34 -7.51 17.44
C SER A 217 22.29 -5.97 17.56
N ILE A 218 21.55 -5.28 16.69
CA ILE A 218 21.48 -3.81 16.67
C ILE A 218 20.15 -3.29 17.26
N PHE A 219 19.04 -4.04 17.20
CA PHE A 219 17.70 -3.55 17.55
C PHE A 219 17.06 -4.19 18.80
N THR A 220 17.85 -4.58 19.80
CA THR A 220 17.32 -4.76 21.18
C THR A 220 17.85 -3.67 22.11
N PRO A 221 17.08 -2.61 22.42
CA PRO A 221 17.21 -1.94 23.70
C PRO A 221 16.41 -2.70 24.75
N ALA A 222 17.11 -3.01 25.83
CA ALA A 222 16.66 -3.76 26.99
C ALA A 222 15.32 -3.28 27.58
N LEU A 223 14.34 -4.18 27.66
CA LEU A 223 13.50 -4.32 28.85
C LEU A 223 14.21 -5.31 29.78
N ALA A 224 15.17 -4.81 30.56
CA ALA A 224 15.79 -5.56 31.65
C ALA A 224 15.41 -4.90 32.99
N ALA A 225 14.30 -5.34 33.59
CA ALA A 225 14.09 -5.35 35.04
C ALA A 225 12.94 -6.29 35.43
N GLY A 226 13.30 -7.51 35.87
CA GLY A 226 12.58 -8.26 36.89
C GLY A 226 11.40 -9.15 36.47
N ASN A 227 11.66 -10.38 36.00
CA ASN A 227 11.47 -11.58 36.84
C ASN A 227 12.10 -12.78 36.13
N GLY A 228 13.09 -13.40 36.76
CA GLY A 228 13.71 -14.61 36.24
C GLY A 228 12.80 -15.81 36.41
N ASN A 229 12.69 -16.64 35.37
CA ASN A 229 12.76 -18.08 35.57
C ASN A 229 13.22 -18.73 34.27
N GLY A 230 14.25 -19.57 34.37
CA GLY A 230 15.01 -20.07 33.23
C GLY A 230 14.48 -21.36 32.62
N ASN A 231 15.44 -22.07 32.02
CA ASN A 231 15.39 -23.40 31.43
C ASN A 231 14.77 -23.46 30.01
N GLY A 232 15.42 -24.01 28.99
CA GLY A 232 16.67 -24.74 28.90
C GLY A 232 16.87 -25.16 27.44
N ASN A 233 18.12 -25.16 27.01
CA ASN A 233 18.61 -25.53 25.69
C ASN A 233 18.46 -27.06 25.43
N GLY A 234 18.15 -27.47 24.19
CA GLY A 234 18.01 -28.88 23.85
C GLY A 234 17.93 -29.13 22.34
N ASN A 235 19.09 -29.10 21.68
CA ASN A 235 19.32 -29.57 20.32
C ASN A 235 19.25 -31.11 20.28
N GLY A 236 18.62 -31.69 19.25
CA GLY A 236 18.47 -33.15 19.16
C GLY A 236 17.94 -33.64 17.81
N ASN A 237 18.84 -33.75 16.84
CA ASN A 237 18.66 -34.49 15.59
C ASN A 237 18.59 -36.00 15.88
N GLY A 238 17.60 -36.72 15.34
CA GLY A 238 17.38 -38.13 15.64
C GLY A 238 16.52 -38.85 14.61
N ASN A 239 17.18 -39.39 13.58
CA ASN A 239 16.68 -40.36 12.62
C ASN A 239 16.38 -41.70 13.32
N GLY A 240 15.23 -42.33 13.08
CA GLY A 240 14.87 -43.57 13.77
C GLY A 240 13.62 -44.26 13.20
N ASN A 241 13.87 -45.15 12.24
CA ASN A 241 12.95 -46.12 11.65
C ASN A 241 12.48 -47.15 12.71
N GLY A 242 11.19 -47.49 12.75
CA GLY A 242 10.66 -48.46 13.73
C GLY A 242 9.23 -48.91 13.41
N ASN A 243 9.13 -50.08 12.79
CA ASN A 243 7.92 -50.78 12.38
C ASN A 243 7.34 -51.63 13.53
N GLY A 244 6.02 -51.81 13.58
CA GLY A 244 5.28 -52.70 14.50
C GLY A 244 4.26 -51.93 15.36
N GLY A 245 2.95 -52.22 15.38
CA GLY A 245 2.24 -53.46 15.11
C GLY A 245 1.64 -53.99 16.41
N GLY A 246 0.30 -53.86 16.57
CA GLY A 246 -0.48 -54.35 17.72
C GLY A 246 -0.63 -53.30 18.84
N GLY A 247 -1.81 -52.93 19.34
CA GLY A 247 -3.06 -53.67 19.45
C GLY A 247 -3.36 -53.82 20.94
N PHE A 248 -4.14 -52.90 21.53
CA PHE A 248 -4.75 -53.11 22.83
C PHE A 248 -6.21 -52.66 22.82
N ALA A 249 -7.06 -53.63 23.13
CA ALA A 249 -8.50 -53.60 23.13
C ALA A 249 -9.06 -52.66 24.20
N GLY A 250 -10.23 -52.08 23.89
CA GLY A 250 -11.09 -51.46 24.89
C GLY A 250 -11.85 -52.51 25.74
N PRO A 251 -12.56 -52.09 26.79
CA PRO A 251 -13.60 -52.89 27.43
C PRO A 251 -14.97 -52.54 26.85
N GLY A 252 -15.75 -53.60 26.56
CA GLY A 252 -17.08 -53.52 25.99
C GLY A 252 -18.21 -53.22 26.97
N CYS A 253 -19.42 -53.29 26.45
CA CYS A 253 -20.67 -53.44 27.18
C CYS A 253 -21.59 -54.46 26.46
N PRO A 254 -22.47 -55.17 27.17
CA PRO A 254 -22.89 -56.53 26.82
C PRO A 254 -24.34 -56.64 26.30
N GLY A 255 -24.67 -57.80 25.71
CA GLY A 255 -26.05 -58.33 25.70
C GLY A 255 -26.51 -58.96 24.38
N GLN A 256 -26.31 -60.27 24.25
CA GLN A 256 -26.91 -61.13 23.21
C GLN A 256 -28.35 -61.55 23.59
N GLY A 257 -29.15 -61.86 22.56
CA GLY A 257 -30.41 -62.59 22.67
C GLY A 257 -30.73 -63.40 21.41
N ASN A 258 -30.08 -64.56 21.30
CA ASN A 258 -30.46 -65.85 20.68
C ASN A 258 -31.48 -65.96 19.51
N GLY A 259 -31.09 -66.73 18.49
CA GLY A 259 -32.01 -67.55 17.68
C GLY A 259 -31.55 -67.83 16.24
N PRO A 260 -31.20 -69.07 15.85
CA PRO A 260 -30.59 -69.38 14.56
C PRO A 260 -31.59 -69.99 13.55
N GLY A 261 -31.37 -69.77 12.26
CA GLY A 261 -31.91 -70.68 11.25
C GLY A 261 -32.23 -70.06 9.88
N GLN A 262 -31.32 -70.32 8.93
CA GLN A 262 -31.62 -70.67 7.53
C GLN A 262 -32.30 -69.62 6.63
N GLY A 263 -31.52 -69.16 5.64
CA GLY A 263 -31.80 -69.47 4.24
C GLY A 263 -32.81 -68.61 3.47
N ALA A 264 -32.39 -68.25 2.26
CA ALA A 264 -33.19 -67.66 1.17
C ALA A 264 -33.69 -66.22 1.44
N GLY A 265 -33.57 -65.26 0.52
CA GLY A 265 -33.62 -65.38 -0.93
C GLY A 265 -34.96 -64.82 -1.41
N CYS A 266 -35.03 -63.50 -1.57
CA CYS A 266 -36.02 -62.75 -2.36
C CYS A 266 -35.56 -61.28 -2.30
N GLY A 267 -35.19 -60.58 -3.37
CA GLY A 267 -35.73 -60.63 -4.72
C GLY A 267 -36.97 -59.74 -4.79
N LEU A 268 -37.04 -58.92 -5.84
CA LEU A 268 -38.06 -57.92 -6.21
C LEU A 268 -37.77 -56.50 -5.66
N GLY A 269 -37.57 -55.47 -6.48
CA GLY A 269 -37.65 -55.38 -7.93
C GLY A 269 -37.71 -53.92 -8.39
N GLY A 270 -36.92 -53.60 -9.43
CA GLY A 270 -37.26 -52.70 -10.54
C GLY A 270 -37.03 -51.21 -10.28
N GLY A 271 -36.14 -50.49 -10.99
CA GLY A 271 -36.00 -50.37 -12.45
C GLY A 271 -36.90 -49.20 -12.91
N ASN A 272 -36.54 -48.15 -13.64
CA ASN A 272 -35.48 -47.76 -14.60
C ASN A 272 -35.28 -46.23 -14.42
N GLY A 273 -34.25 -45.53 -14.87
CA GLY A 273 -33.17 -45.82 -15.81
C GLY A 273 -32.85 -44.57 -16.65
N GLY A 274 -31.56 -44.19 -16.68
CA GLY A 274 -30.89 -43.45 -17.75
C GLY A 274 -30.75 -41.93 -17.60
N ASN A 275 -29.71 -41.25 -18.13
CA ASN A 275 -28.33 -41.57 -18.48
C ASN A 275 -27.63 -40.24 -18.83
N GLY A 276 -26.30 -40.15 -18.65
CA GLY A 276 -25.39 -39.11 -19.15
C GLY A 276 -25.05 -38.03 -18.11
N GLY A 277 -23.85 -37.88 -17.54
CA GLY A 277 -22.48 -38.07 -18.05
C GLY A 277 -21.88 -36.67 -18.24
N GLY A 278 -20.76 -36.23 -17.64
CA GLY A 278 -19.82 -36.81 -16.69
C GLY A 278 -18.81 -35.74 -16.20
N GLY A 279 -18.01 -36.09 -15.19
CA GLY A 279 -16.77 -35.41 -14.75
C GLY A 279 -16.97 -34.19 -13.82
N GLY A 280 -16.71 -34.21 -12.52
CA GLY A 280 -15.97 -35.15 -11.68
C GLY A 280 -14.62 -34.57 -11.26
N GLY A 281 -14.58 -34.01 -10.04
CA GLY A 281 -13.37 -33.54 -9.34
C GLY A 281 -13.64 -32.16 -8.74
N GLY A 282 -13.91 -31.98 -7.46
CA GLY A 282 -13.56 -32.77 -6.28
C GLY A 282 -13.21 -31.74 -5.23
N GLY A 283 -14.13 -31.49 -4.29
CA GLY A 283 -13.93 -30.51 -3.25
C GLY A 283 -12.69 -30.84 -2.43
N ASN A 284 -11.89 -29.82 -2.15
CA ASN A 284 -10.97 -29.84 -1.03
C ASN A 284 -11.36 -28.71 -0.07
N ALA A 285 -12.34 -29.01 0.78
CA ALA A 285 -12.49 -28.34 2.05
C ALA A 285 -11.46 -28.96 3.01
N GLY A 286 -10.30 -28.31 3.12
CA GLY A 286 -9.25 -28.63 4.08
C GLY A 286 -8.75 -27.31 4.68
N GLY A 287 -9.10 -27.06 5.94
CA GLY A 287 -8.94 -25.76 6.58
C GLY A 287 -7.54 -25.46 7.13
N GLY A 288 -7.44 -24.25 7.70
CA GLY A 288 -6.52 -23.97 8.81
C GLY A 288 -5.23 -23.23 8.44
N GLY A 289 -5.36 -21.98 7.99
CA GLY A 289 -4.23 -21.06 7.85
C GLY A 289 -4.69 -19.73 7.28
N GLY A 290 -5.59 -19.04 7.98
CA GLY A 290 -6.04 -17.70 7.59
C GLY A 290 -4.91 -16.68 7.72
N SER A 291 -4.04 -16.60 6.72
CA SER A 291 -3.44 -15.32 6.38
C SER A 291 -4.54 -14.51 5.71
N SER A 292 -5.04 -13.49 6.41
CA SER A 292 -5.90 -12.47 5.82
C SER A 292 -5.10 -11.72 4.75
N SER A 293 -5.02 -12.28 3.54
CA SER A 293 -4.49 -11.58 2.39
C SER A 293 -5.49 -10.49 2.04
N VAL A 294 -5.30 -9.31 2.61
CA VAL A 294 -5.93 -8.09 2.13
C VAL A 294 -5.65 -8.03 0.63
N THR A 295 -6.70 -8.20 -0.18
CA THR A 295 -6.59 -8.11 -1.63
C THR A 295 -6.49 -6.62 -1.95
N GLY A 296 -5.37 -6.21 -2.55
CA GLY A 296 -5.13 -4.82 -2.90
C GLY A 296 -6.09 -4.31 -3.99
N PRO A 297 -6.03 -3.01 -4.33
CA PRO A 297 -6.82 -2.48 -5.43
C PRO A 297 -6.44 -3.15 -6.75
N SER A 298 -7.41 -3.24 -7.65
CA SER A 298 -7.20 -3.63 -9.05
C SER A 298 -7.78 -2.58 -10.00
N GLY A 299 -7.13 -2.42 -11.15
CA GLY A 299 -7.47 -1.40 -12.15
C GLY A 299 -6.57 -0.17 -12.06
N ILE A 300 -7.04 0.95 -12.59
CA ILE A 300 -6.29 2.21 -12.61
C ILE A 300 -6.33 2.83 -11.22
N VAL A 301 -5.16 3.22 -10.72
CA VAL A 301 -4.98 3.82 -9.42
C VAL A 301 -4.20 5.12 -9.53
N ILE A 302 -4.54 6.08 -8.68
CA ILE A 302 -3.80 7.34 -8.50
C ILE A 302 -3.16 7.31 -7.11
N ALA A 303 -1.84 7.44 -7.02
CA ALA A 303 -1.13 7.51 -5.75
C ALA A 303 -0.63 8.93 -5.49
N MET A 304 -0.61 9.35 -4.22
CA MET A 304 -0.03 10.62 -3.79
C MET A 304 1.41 10.42 -3.35
N LEU A 305 2.36 11.21 -3.82
CA LEU A 305 3.80 11.12 -3.47
C LEU A 305 4.33 12.46 -2.98
N HIS A 306 5.37 12.45 -2.14
CA HIS A 306 6.01 13.69 -1.66
C HIS A 306 7.05 14.24 -2.65
N VAL A 307 8.04 13.44 -3.02
CA VAL A 307 9.18 13.88 -3.83
C VAL A 307 9.12 13.22 -5.20
N PRO A 308 9.41 13.96 -6.29
CA PRO A 308 9.41 13.38 -7.61
C PRO A 308 10.71 12.61 -7.93
N THR A 309 11.87 12.88 -7.32
CA THR A 309 13.15 12.62 -8.02
C THR A 309 14.21 11.74 -7.34
N SER A 310 13.88 10.72 -6.56
CA SER A 310 14.88 9.68 -6.24
C SER A 310 14.24 8.34 -5.91
N ASP A 311 14.48 7.33 -6.74
CA ASP A 311 14.33 5.88 -6.49
C ASP A 311 13.32 5.54 -5.38
N GLY A 312 12.05 5.94 -5.62
CA GLY A 312 10.97 6.15 -4.66
C GLY A 312 10.74 5.07 -3.60
N ILE A 313 11.32 3.89 -3.71
CA ILE A 313 11.34 2.87 -2.65
C ILE A 313 12.15 3.27 -1.41
N GLU A 314 13.23 4.04 -1.53
CA GLU A 314 14.03 4.46 -0.35
C GLU A 314 13.29 5.49 0.52
N GLU A 315 12.50 6.35 -0.12
CA GLU A 315 11.77 7.42 0.54
C GLU A 315 10.44 6.95 1.14
N LEU A 316 9.82 5.90 0.57
CA LEU A 316 8.61 5.24 1.08
C LEU A 316 8.78 4.57 2.45
N SER A 317 10.02 4.31 2.86
CA SER A 317 10.37 3.65 4.12
C SER A 317 11.07 4.59 5.12
N THR A 318 11.23 5.87 4.77
CA THR A 318 11.87 6.87 5.63
C THR A 318 10.82 7.70 6.37
N GLU A 319 10.99 7.83 7.68
CA GLU A 319 10.12 8.66 8.53
C GLU A 319 10.15 10.13 8.08
N GLY A 320 8.98 10.77 8.03
CA GLY A 320 8.78 12.19 7.75
C GLY A 320 8.74 12.58 6.27
N LEU A 321 8.91 11.61 5.37
CA LEU A 321 9.01 11.86 3.92
C LEU A 321 7.74 11.50 3.13
N GLN A 322 6.67 11.04 3.78
CA GLN A 322 5.40 10.80 3.10
C GLN A 322 4.57 12.08 2.92
N PRO A 323 3.52 12.06 2.07
CA PRO A 323 2.71 13.24 1.79
C PRO A 323 1.99 13.83 3.01
N MET A 324 1.60 12.99 3.97
CA MET A 324 0.68 13.36 5.04
C MET A 324 0.88 12.55 6.34
N THR A 325 0.28 13.02 7.42
CA THR A 325 0.23 12.28 8.69
C THR A 325 -0.87 11.23 8.66
N PRO A 326 -0.83 10.21 9.55
CA PRO A 326 -1.89 9.19 9.61
C PRO A 326 -3.26 9.76 9.92
N GLY A 327 -3.34 10.76 10.82
CA GLY A 327 -4.59 11.47 11.11
C GLY A 327 -5.13 12.28 9.92
N GLN A 328 -4.27 12.74 9.01
CA GLN A 328 -4.70 13.40 7.78
C GLN A 328 -5.20 12.38 6.75
N ALA A 329 -4.48 11.26 6.59
CA ALA A 329 -4.88 10.15 5.71
C ALA A 329 -6.24 9.59 6.10
N ALA A 330 -6.43 9.26 7.39
CA ALA A 330 -7.70 8.77 7.93
C ALA A 330 -8.87 9.73 7.68
N LYS A 331 -8.64 11.05 7.72
CA LYS A 331 -9.68 12.05 7.43
C LYS A 331 -10.08 12.10 5.96
N ILE A 332 -9.14 11.88 5.04
CA ILE A 332 -9.42 11.80 3.61
C ILE A 332 -10.19 10.51 3.31
N ASP A 333 -9.70 9.40 3.83
CA ASP A 333 -10.30 8.07 3.70
C ASP A 333 -11.76 8.08 4.20
N ARG A 334 -12.02 8.48 5.45
CA ARG A 334 -13.39 8.65 5.99
C ARG A 334 -14.29 9.59 5.19
N LYS A 335 -13.70 10.50 4.40
CA LYS A 335 -14.46 11.45 3.59
C LYS A 335 -14.85 10.87 2.23
N ILE A 336 -14.09 9.89 1.74
CA ILE A 336 -14.32 9.21 0.46
C ILE A 336 -15.09 7.91 0.70
N ASP A 337 -14.67 7.09 1.66
CA ASP A 337 -15.26 5.78 1.97
C ASP A 337 -15.29 5.44 3.47
N ASP A 338 -14.49 4.47 3.95
CA ASP A 338 -14.78 3.72 5.17
C ASP A 338 -13.85 4.04 6.35
N GLY A 339 -12.77 4.79 6.10
CA GLY A 339 -11.77 5.15 7.10
C GLY A 339 -10.77 4.05 7.43
N TYR A 340 -10.73 2.98 6.65
CA TYR A 340 -9.82 1.84 6.85
C TYR A 340 -8.75 1.78 5.77
N PRO A 341 -7.46 1.70 6.15
CA PRO A 341 -6.33 1.84 5.23
C PRO A 341 -6.19 0.76 4.14
N ALA A 342 -7.03 -0.27 4.17
CA ALA A 342 -6.83 -1.53 3.48
C ALA A 342 -8.09 -2.00 2.74
N SER A 343 -9.15 -1.20 2.69
CA SER A 343 -10.44 -1.58 2.10
C SER A 343 -11.07 -0.42 1.33
N GLY A 344 -11.99 -0.76 0.43
CA GLY A 344 -12.76 0.22 -0.31
C GLY A 344 -12.06 0.75 -1.56
N SER A 345 -12.18 2.06 -1.77
CA SER A 345 -11.64 2.82 -2.88
C SER A 345 -10.35 3.56 -2.52
N VAL A 346 -10.08 3.75 -1.23
CA VAL A 346 -8.88 4.38 -0.70
C VAL A 346 -8.01 3.34 -0.01
N TYR A 347 -6.75 3.28 -0.39
CA TYR A 347 -5.76 2.41 0.23
C TYR A 347 -4.61 3.27 0.73
N ALA A 348 -4.16 3.02 1.95
CA ALA A 348 -3.00 3.71 2.48
C ALA A 348 -1.73 2.91 2.25
N TYR A 349 -0.63 3.63 2.19
CA TYR A 349 0.71 3.09 2.24
C TYR A 349 1.56 3.92 3.20
N GLY A 350 2.64 3.33 3.71
CA GLY A 350 3.55 4.05 4.60
C GLY A 350 4.27 3.11 5.56
N LEU A 351 4.87 3.71 6.59
CA LEU A 351 5.68 2.99 7.55
C LEU A 351 4.83 2.15 8.51
N MET A 352 5.21 0.90 8.75
CA MET A 352 4.57 0.04 9.74
C MET A 352 4.76 0.60 11.16
N ASN A 353 3.76 0.45 12.01
CA ASN A 353 3.70 0.99 13.40
C ASN A 353 3.72 2.52 13.53
N SER A 354 3.95 3.26 12.43
CA SER A 354 3.83 4.71 12.38
C SER A 354 2.59 5.16 11.59
N CYS A 355 2.45 4.72 10.35
CA CYS A 355 1.24 4.94 9.57
C CYS A 355 0.07 4.08 10.08
N PHE A 356 0.39 2.86 10.50
CA PHE A 356 -0.57 1.85 10.93
C PHE A 356 -0.38 1.48 12.40
N THR A 357 -1.45 1.05 13.08
CA THR A 357 -1.41 0.65 14.49
C THR A 357 -0.73 -0.71 14.70
N SER A 358 -0.98 -1.69 13.81
CA SER A 358 -0.28 -2.98 13.81
C SER A 358 -0.38 -3.69 12.45
N SER A 359 0.42 -4.74 12.28
CA SER A 359 0.36 -5.64 11.11
C SER A 359 -0.80 -6.64 11.15
N THR A 360 -1.49 -6.77 12.28
CA THR A 360 -2.60 -7.72 12.48
C THR A 360 -3.97 -7.06 12.45
N VAL A 361 -4.04 -5.77 12.81
CA VAL A 361 -5.23 -4.93 12.74
C VAL A 361 -4.81 -3.63 12.07
N LEU A 362 -5.09 -3.55 10.77
CA LEU A 362 -4.70 -2.40 9.96
C LEU A 362 -5.67 -1.25 10.20
N GLN A 363 -5.27 -0.32 11.06
CA GLN A 363 -5.92 0.97 11.29
C GLN A 363 -4.88 2.08 11.22
N TYR A 364 -5.31 3.29 10.86
CA TYR A 364 -4.44 4.46 10.92
C TYR A 364 -4.01 4.74 12.36
N ASN A 365 -2.71 4.93 12.57
CA ASN A 365 -2.20 5.35 13.87
C ASN A 365 -2.26 6.89 14.00
N GLU A 366 -3.47 7.41 14.25
CA GLU A 366 -3.74 8.86 14.32
C GLU A 366 -3.01 9.58 15.49
N SER A 367 -2.37 8.84 16.40
CA SER A 367 -1.55 9.41 17.46
C SER A 367 -0.21 9.97 16.95
N VAL A 368 0.25 9.50 15.80
CA VAL A 368 1.48 9.94 15.17
C VAL A 368 1.24 11.21 14.35
N THR A 369 2.14 12.18 14.50
CA THR A 369 2.11 13.47 13.78
C THR A 369 3.22 13.59 12.73
N SER A 370 4.08 12.58 12.62
CA SER A 370 5.06 12.44 11.55
C SER A 370 4.37 12.20 10.20
N TYR A 371 5.02 12.65 9.14
CA TYR A 371 4.53 12.50 7.78
C TYR A 371 4.91 11.12 7.22
N ASP A 372 4.18 10.10 7.66
CA ASP A 372 4.53 8.68 7.43
C ASP A 372 3.49 7.91 6.62
N CYS A 373 2.43 8.57 6.14
CA CYS A 373 1.39 7.97 5.30
C CYS A 373 1.26 8.65 3.94
N GLY A 374 0.95 7.84 2.93
CA GLY A 374 0.40 8.27 1.64
C GLY A 374 -0.85 7.46 1.30
N LEU A 375 -1.56 7.91 0.25
CA LEU A 375 -2.82 7.31 -0.18
C LEU A 375 -2.77 6.93 -1.66
N VAL A 376 -3.49 5.87 -1.98
CA VAL A 376 -3.76 5.34 -3.31
C VAL A 376 -5.27 5.31 -3.49
N PHE A 377 -5.75 5.96 -4.54
CA PHE A 377 -7.16 6.02 -4.89
C PHE A 377 -7.41 5.10 -6.08
N ARG A 378 -8.36 4.18 -5.95
CA ARG A 378 -8.82 3.35 -7.05
C ARG A 378 -9.89 4.11 -7.82
N ILE A 379 -9.62 4.37 -9.11
CA ILE A 379 -10.60 4.98 -10.01
C ILE A 379 -11.68 3.95 -10.29
N GLN A 380 -12.94 4.26 -9.95
CA GLN A 380 -14.06 3.39 -10.29
C GLN A 380 -14.46 3.65 -11.75
N LYS A 381 -14.74 2.57 -12.48
CA LYS A 381 -15.28 2.64 -13.85
C LYS A 381 -16.79 2.78 -13.83
#